data_AF-A0A6A5TC21-F1
#
_entry.id   AF-A0A6A5TC21-F1
#
_cell.length_a   1.000
_cell.length_b   1.000
_cell.length_c   1.000
_cell.angle_alpha   90.00
_cell.angle_beta   90.00
_cell.angle_gamma   90.00
#
_symmetry.space_group_name_H-M   'P 1'
#
loop_
_entity.id
_entity.type
_entity.pdbx_description
1 polymer ?
#
loop_
_entity_poly.entity_id
_entity_poly.type
_entity_poly.pdbx_seq_one_letter_code
_entity_poly.pdbx_strand_id
1 'polypeptide(L)'
;MQSLLLSTLLLLSTTTTFAAPVPNDHVTAAAAATVGKIRGVAAPIYHLYLQANPKNASIPVLGPEASADDFTIGSTIQSKKTGQYLNIETASTSYKPLSWGASAATTAWGLEGDTIITVTGSSYGRREYFSTLHSTSCLFRGGNLRR
;
A
#
# COMPACT_ATOMS: atom_id res chain seq x y z
N MET A 1 30.35 60.75 -48.12
CA MET A 1 30.78 60.31 -46.77
C MET A 1 29.54 60.07 -45.94
N GLN A 2 29.54 58.95 -45.24
CA GLN A 2 28.42 58.18 -44.72
C GLN A 2 28.03 58.63 -43.31
N SER A 3 26.73 58.66 -42.99
CA SER A 3 26.25 58.08 -41.72
C SER A 3 24.72 57.91 -41.71
N LEU A 4 24.29 56.70 -41.41
CA LEU A 4 22.92 56.19 -41.40
C LEU A 4 22.13 56.69 -40.17
N LEU A 5 20.88 57.09 -40.40
CA LEU A 5 19.76 56.95 -39.45
C LEU A 5 19.49 55.46 -39.20
N LEU A 6 19.23 55.05 -37.95
CA LEU A 6 18.33 53.92 -37.69
C LEU A 6 17.73 53.98 -36.27
N SER A 7 16.40 53.97 -36.25
CA SER A 7 15.46 53.81 -35.15
C SER A 7 15.67 52.54 -34.31
N THR A 8 14.80 52.39 -33.30
CA THR A 8 14.40 51.17 -32.55
C THR A 8 15.09 51.00 -31.19
N LEU A 9 14.43 50.61 -30.09
CA LEU A 9 13.03 50.30 -29.77
C LEU A 9 13.01 50.11 -28.24
N LEU A 10 12.05 50.74 -27.56
CA LEU A 10 11.81 50.59 -26.12
C LEU A 10 11.22 49.18 -25.86
N LEU A 11 11.96 48.27 -25.24
CA LEU A 11 11.42 46.99 -24.77
C LEU A 11 11.01 47.08 -23.30
N LEU A 12 9.71 47.13 -23.08
CA LEU A 12 9.04 46.98 -21.79
C LEU A 12 8.96 45.48 -21.47
N SER A 13 9.77 44.98 -20.54
CA SER A 13 9.79 43.56 -20.16
C SER A 13 8.65 43.26 -19.19
N THR A 14 7.55 42.72 -19.70
CA THR A 14 6.50 42.09 -18.88
C THR A 14 6.94 40.69 -18.48
N THR A 15 7.20 40.47 -17.19
CA THR A 15 7.46 39.13 -16.65
C THR A 15 6.15 38.37 -16.52
N THR A 16 5.85 37.52 -17.50
CA THR A 16 4.75 36.55 -17.44
C THR A 16 5.20 35.37 -16.57
N THR A 17 4.72 35.27 -15.34
CA THR A 17 4.92 34.08 -14.52
C THR A 17 4.04 32.95 -15.04
N PHE A 18 4.63 31.97 -15.70
CA PHE A 18 3.97 30.69 -15.96
C PHE A 18 4.00 29.87 -14.67
N ALA A 19 2.82 29.64 -14.07
CA ALA A 19 2.66 28.59 -13.07
C ALA A 19 2.76 27.25 -13.79
N ALA A 20 3.85 26.51 -13.54
CA ALA A 20 3.98 25.14 -14.01
C ALA A 20 2.90 24.26 -13.36
N PRO A 21 2.25 23.35 -14.10
CA PRO A 21 1.38 22.36 -13.48
C PRO A 21 2.22 21.52 -12.52
N VAL A 22 1.83 21.50 -11.24
CA VAL A 22 2.38 20.57 -10.26
C VAL A 22 2.01 19.17 -10.76
N PRO A 23 2.97 18.28 -11.04
CA PRO A 23 2.61 16.90 -11.31
C PRO A 23 1.95 16.36 -10.05
N ASN A 24 0.66 16.06 -10.12
CA ASN A 24 0.00 15.15 -9.20
C ASN A 24 0.53 13.74 -9.46
N ASP A 25 1.85 13.54 -9.31
CA ASP A 25 2.48 12.23 -9.25
C ASP A 25 2.31 11.70 -7.83
N HIS A 26 1.04 11.46 -7.46
CA HIS A 26 0.76 10.35 -6.56
C HIS A 26 0.75 9.06 -7.38
N VAL A 27 1.83 8.82 -8.11
CA VAL A 27 2.21 7.46 -8.46
C VAL A 27 2.63 6.86 -7.14
N THR A 28 1.69 6.21 -6.46
CA THR A 28 2.01 5.21 -5.45
C THR A 28 3.03 4.28 -6.09
N ALA A 29 4.31 4.49 -5.77
CA ALA A 29 5.36 3.56 -6.14
C ALA A 29 4.87 2.20 -5.66
N ALA A 30 4.54 1.31 -6.60
CA ALA A 30 4.15 -0.04 -6.26
C ALA A 30 5.29 -0.60 -5.41
N ALA A 31 4.98 -0.98 -4.17
CA ALA A 31 5.97 -1.53 -3.26
C ALA A 31 6.70 -2.66 -3.99
N ALA A 32 8.04 -2.61 -3.98
CA ALA A 32 8.85 -3.59 -4.68
C ALA A 32 8.45 -4.99 -4.23
N ALA A 33 8.12 -5.84 -5.20
CA ALA A 33 7.64 -7.17 -4.90
C ALA A 33 8.74 -7.96 -4.19
N THR A 34 8.48 -8.36 -2.95
CA THR A 34 9.42 -9.15 -2.16
C THR A 34 9.07 -10.63 -2.29
N VAL A 35 10.08 -11.50 -2.34
CA VAL A 35 9.87 -12.95 -2.33
C VAL A 35 10.24 -13.51 -0.97
N GLY A 36 9.31 -14.20 -0.33
CA GLY A 36 9.61 -14.90 0.92
C GLY A 36 8.41 -15.60 1.56
N LYS A 37 8.67 -16.23 2.71
CA LYS A 37 7.65 -16.92 3.50
C LYS A 37 6.89 -15.94 4.39
N ILE A 38 5.58 -16.13 4.50
CA ILE A 38 4.72 -15.33 5.39
C ILE A 38 4.50 -16.09 6.68
N ARG A 39 4.79 -15.46 7.83
CA ARG A 39 4.63 -16.06 9.17
C ARG A 39 3.58 -15.33 10.00
N GLY A 40 2.76 -16.07 10.72
CA GLY A 40 1.92 -15.52 11.79
C GLY A 40 2.69 -15.50 13.10
N VAL A 41 2.68 -14.36 13.81
CA VAL A 41 3.26 -14.25 15.16
C VAL A 41 2.16 -13.86 16.13
N ALA A 42 1.82 -14.77 17.04
CA ALA A 42 0.95 -14.52 18.18
C ALA A 42 1.67 -15.01 19.43
N ALA A 43 1.40 -14.41 20.59
CA ALA A 43 1.93 -14.91 21.86
C ALA A 43 1.03 -16.04 22.40
N PRO A 44 1.60 -17.16 22.91
CA PRO A 44 3.02 -17.53 22.93
C PRO A 44 3.56 -17.82 21.51
N ILE A 45 4.84 -17.53 21.26
CA ILE A 45 5.42 -17.50 19.90
C ILE A 45 5.35 -18.89 19.24
N TYR A 46 4.46 -19.03 18.26
CA TYR A 46 4.44 -20.16 17.33
C TYR A 46 4.95 -19.69 15.97
N HIS A 47 5.87 -20.44 15.37
CA HIS A 47 6.37 -20.18 14.01
C HIS A 47 5.48 -20.92 13.01
N LEU A 48 4.33 -20.32 12.69
CA LEU A 48 3.41 -20.87 11.70
C LEU A 48 3.48 -20.09 10.40
N TYR A 49 3.50 -20.82 9.28
CA TYR A 49 3.74 -20.29 7.95
C TYR A 49 2.53 -20.48 7.06
N LEU A 50 2.20 -19.43 6.31
CA LEU A 50 1.10 -19.45 5.35
C LEU A 50 1.41 -20.42 4.21
N GLN A 51 0.43 -21.23 3.88
CA GLN A 51 0.51 -22.22 2.82
C GLN A 51 -0.89 -22.59 2.32
N ALA A 52 -0.96 -23.23 1.15
CA ALA A 52 -2.19 -23.85 0.67
C ALA A 52 -2.48 -25.14 1.46
N ASN A 53 -3.75 -25.38 1.81
CA ASN A 53 -4.14 -26.60 2.49
C ASN A 53 -3.88 -27.81 1.58
N PRO A 54 -3.16 -28.85 2.06
CA PRO A 54 -2.81 -30.02 1.25
C PRO A 54 -4.02 -30.82 0.77
N LYS A 55 -5.18 -30.71 1.44
CA LYS A 55 -6.44 -31.36 1.03
C LYS A 55 -7.25 -30.51 0.06
N ASN A 56 -7.09 -29.19 0.09
CA ASN A 56 -7.82 -28.26 -0.76
C ASN A 56 -7.01 -26.97 -0.95
N ALA A 57 -6.42 -26.81 -2.14
CA ALA A 57 -5.55 -25.69 -2.44
C ALA A 57 -6.25 -24.32 -2.46
N SER A 58 -7.57 -24.26 -2.41
CA SER A 58 -8.33 -23.00 -2.32
C SER A 58 -8.37 -22.41 -0.91
N ILE A 59 -7.96 -23.18 0.11
CA ILE A 59 -8.03 -22.76 1.52
C ILE A 59 -6.62 -22.37 2.03
N PRO A 60 -6.42 -21.12 2.47
CA PRO A 60 -5.19 -20.71 3.16
C PRO A 60 -5.17 -21.25 4.60
N VAL A 61 -4.03 -21.82 5.00
CA VAL A 61 -3.80 -22.32 6.35
C VAL A 61 -2.42 -21.91 6.86
N LEU A 62 -2.29 -21.87 8.18
CA LEU A 62 -1.02 -21.73 8.88
C LEU A 62 -0.52 -23.11 9.31
N GLY A 63 0.72 -23.44 8.96
CA GLY A 63 1.31 -24.76 9.22
C GLY A 63 2.83 -24.71 9.44
N PRO A 64 3.52 -25.87 9.45
CA PRO A 64 4.95 -25.93 9.72
C PRO A 64 5.77 -25.30 8.60
N GLU A 65 7.00 -24.89 8.92
CA GLU A 65 7.92 -24.25 7.97
C GLU A 65 8.29 -25.14 6.78
N ALA A 66 8.42 -26.44 7.02
CA ALA A 66 8.86 -27.40 5.99
C ALA A 66 7.90 -27.46 4.80
N SER A 67 6.63 -27.09 4.99
CA SER A 67 5.61 -27.04 3.95
C SER A 67 5.20 -25.62 3.58
N ALA A 68 5.92 -24.61 4.07
CA ALA A 68 5.66 -23.21 3.77
C ALA A 68 5.83 -22.91 2.28
N ASP A 69 4.98 -22.01 1.78
CA ASP A 69 5.13 -21.45 0.44
C ASP A 69 5.99 -20.19 0.48
N ASP A 70 6.71 -19.97 -0.62
CA ASP A 70 7.27 -18.67 -0.95
C ASP A 70 6.25 -17.86 -1.74
N PHE A 71 6.14 -16.58 -1.40
CA PHE A 71 5.17 -15.67 -2.01
C PHE A 71 5.87 -14.50 -2.66
N THR A 72 5.38 -14.09 -3.83
CA THR A 72 5.66 -12.77 -4.39
C THR A 72 4.68 -11.78 -3.77
N ILE A 73 5.18 -10.81 -3.00
CA ILE A 73 4.39 -9.90 -2.16
C ILE A 73 4.60 -8.47 -2.65
N GLY A 74 3.54 -7.87 -3.21
CA GLY A 74 3.48 -6.46 -3.61
C GLY A 74 2.07 -5.91 -3.36
N SER A 75 1.45 -5.28 -4.37
CA SER A 75 0.02 -4.94 -4.33
C SER A 75 -0.90 -6.17 -4.32
N THR A 76 -0.37 -7.31 -4.80
CA THR A 76 -0.99 -8.62 -4.71
C THR A 76 -0.04 -9.58 -3.99
N ILE A 77 -0.56 -10.69 -3.48
CA ILE A 77 0.24 -11.75 -2.87
C ILE A 77 0.00 -13.02 -3.67
N GLN A 78 1.03 -13.55 -4.32
CA GLN A 78 0.94 -14.74 -5.15
C GLN A 78 1.84 -15.85 -4.62
N SER A 79 1.30 -17.05 -4.45
CA SER A 79 2.09 -18.25 -4.14
C SER A 79 2.97 -18.62 -5.33
N LYS A 80 4.27 -18.78 -5.11
CA LYS A 80 5.20 -19.28 -6.15
C LYS A 80 5.02 -20.77 -6.44
N LYS A 81 4.44 -21.52 -5.51
CA LYS A 81 4.20 -22.95 -5.66
C LYS A 81 2.94 -23.24 -6.48
N THR A 82 1.85 -22.52 -6.20
CA THR A 82 0.54 -22.78 -6.83
C THR A 82 0.16 -21.76 -7.89
N GLY A 83 0.82 -20.61 -7.94
CA GLY A 83 0.45 -19.48 -8.80
C GLY A 83 -0.82 -18.74 -8.35
N GLN A 84 -1.48 -19.18 -7.28
CA GLN A 84 -2.72 -18.59 -6.80
C GLN A 84 -2.46 -17.32 -5.98
N TYR A 85 -3.46 -16.44 -5.97
CA TYR A 85 -3.46 -15.18 -5.27
C TYR A 85 -4.23 -15.24 -3.95
N LEU A 86 -3.67 -14.62 -2.91
CA LEU A 86 -4.34 -14.45 -1.63
C LEU A 86 -5.37 -13.33 -1.75
N ASN A 87 -6.64 -13.67 -1.58
CA ASN A 87 -7.75 -12.73 -1.67
C ASN A 87 -8.45 -12.55 -0.31
N ILE A 88 -9.17 -11.45 -0.19
CA ILE A 88 -10.00 -11.14 0.97
C ILE A 88 -11.46 -11.30 0.55
N GLU A 89 -12.15 -12.24 1.16
CA GLU A 89 -13.56 -12.52 0.88
C GLU A 89 -14.49 -11.52 1.57
N THR A 90 -15.67 -11.34 0.99
CA THR A 90 -16.72 -10.52 1.62
C THR A 90 -17.36 -11.27 2.78
N ALA A 91 -17.44 -10.62 3.94
CA ALA A 91 -18.21 -11.11 5.09
C ALA A 91 -18.80 -9.93 5.86
N SER A 92 -19.92 -10.13 6.56
CA SER A 92 -20.51 -9.10 7.42
C SER A 92 -19.79 -8.96 8.77
N THR A 93 -18.95 -9.93 9.13
CA THR A 93 -18.17 -9.94 10.37
C THR A 93 -16.97 -8.99 10.32
N SER A 94 -16.46 -8.62 11.50
CA SER A 94 -15.23 -7.82 11.63
C SER A 94 -14.00 -8.52 11.06
N TYR A 95 -13.93 -9.85 11.20
CA TYR A 95 -12.93 -10.68 10.54
C TYR A 95 -13.39 -11.07 9.14
N LYS A 96 -12.57 -10.80 8.13
CA LYS A 96 -12.81 -11.19 6.74
C LYS A 96 -12.10 -12.52 6.45
N PRO A 97 -12.74 -13.49 5.77
CA PRO A 97 -12.08 -14.71 5.36
C PRO A 97 -11.01 -14.42 4.31
N LEU A 98 -10.00 -15.28 4.25
CA LEU A 98 -9.02 -15.29 3.18
C LEU A 98 -9.23 -16.53 2.30
N SER A 99 -8.96 -16.40 1.01
CA SER A 99 -9.08 -17.50 0.03
C SER A 99 -7.91 -17.48 -0.95
N TRP A 100 -7.64 -18.63 -1.57
CA TRP A 100 -6.78 -18.72 -2.74
C TRP A 100 -7.62 -18.69 -4.01
N GLY A 101 -7.30 -17.77 -4.92
CA GLY A 101 -7.95 -17.67 -6.24
C GLY A 101 -6.96 -17.68 -7.38
N ALA A 102 -7.41 -18.06 -8.58
CA ALA A 102 -6.60 -18.02 -9.80
C ALA A 102 -6.23 -16.59 -10.24
N SER A 103 -7.00 -15.60 -9.79
CA SER A 103 -6.79 -14.17 -10.08
C SER A 103 -6.73 -13.36 -8.79
N ALA A 104 -6.00 -12.24 -8.82
CA ALA A 104 -6.01 -11.26 -7.74
C ALA A 104 -7.34 -10.48 -7.74
N ALA A 105 -8.20 -10.77 -6.76
CA ALA A 105 -9.45 -10.05 -6.55
C ALA A 105 -9.26 -8.74 -5.78
N THR A 106 -8.08 -8.52 -5.20
CA THR A 106 -7.72 -7.31 -4.48
C THR A 106 -6.28 -6.91 -4.76
N THR A 107 -6.06 -5.60 -4.84
CA THR A 107 -4.74 -4.96 -4.88
C THR A 107 -4.43 -4.21 -3.58
N ALA A 108 -5.25 -4.44 -2.55
CA ALA A 108 -5.18 -3.71 -1.29
C ALA A 108 -3.99 -4.13 -0.42
N TRP A 109 -3.22 -5.17 -0.77
CA TRP A 109 -2.10 -5.62 0.03
C TRP A 109 -0.94 -4.62 -0.01
N GLY A 110 -0.19 -4.57 1.07
CA GLY A 110 1.03 -3.80 1.16
C GLY A 110 1.89 -4.25 2.35
N LEU A 111 3.08 -3.68 2.42
CA LEU A 111 4.06 -3.96 3.47
C LEU A 111 4.25 -2.73 4.36
N GLU A 112 4.37 -2.98 5.66
CA GLU A 112 4.87 -2.03 6.65
C GLU A 112 5.96 -2.74 7.46
N GLY A 113 7.22 -2.45 7.12
CA GLY A 113 8.34 -3.30 7.49
C GLY A 113 8.13 -4.73 6.99
N ASP A 114 8.19 -5.70 7.90
CA ASP A 114 7.97 -7.12 7.62
C ASP A 114 6.49 -7.55 7.73
N THR A 115 5.58 -6.63 8.06
CA THR A 115 4.17 -6.94 8.29
C THR A 115 3.35 -6.70 7.04
N ILE A 116 2.56 -7.71 6.65
CA ILE A 116 1.56 -7.56 5.60
C ILE A 116 0.32 -6.89 6.17
N ILE A 117 -0.13 -5.85 5.50
CA ILE A 117 -1.32 -5.08 5.84
C ILE A 117 -2.14 -4.77 4.60
N THR A 118 -3.39 -4.36 4.80
CA THR A 118 -4.13 -3.63 3.77
C THR A 118 -3.63 -2.19 3.72
N VAL A 119 -3.60 -1.55 2.55
CA VAL A 119 -3.08 -0.18 2.40
C VAL A 119 -4.11 0.89 2.80
N THR A 120 -3.61 2.04 3.25
CA THR A 120 -4.45 3.23 3.48
C THR A 120 -5.18 3.60 2.19
N GLY A 121 -6.48 3.89 2.27
CA GLY A 121 -7.31 4.19 1.10
C GLY A 121 -7.92 2.96 0.42
N SER A 122 -7.58 1.73 0.83
CA SER A 122 -8.36 0.56 0.44
C SER A 122 -9.72 0.53 1.14
N SER A 123 -10.70 -0.14 0.55
CA SER A 123 -12.03 -0.37 1.17
C SER A 123 -11.97 -1.21 2.45
N TYR A 124 -10.84 -1.88 2.70
CA TYR A 124 -10.58 -2.63 3.93
C TYR A 124 -9.95 -1.77 5.04
N GLY A 125 -9.52 -0.54 4.71
CA GLY A 125 -8.88 0.40 5.62
C GLY A 125 -7.48 -0.01 6.09
N ARG A 126 -6.91 0.77 7.00
CA ARG A 126 -5.76 0.39 7.84
C ARG A 126 -6.14 0.52 9.30
N ARG A 127 -5.56 -0.31 10.17
CA ARG A 127 -5.48 0.03 11.59
C ARG A 127 -4.40 1.09 11.76
N GLU A 128 -4.79 2.32 12.09
CA GLU A 128 -3.86 3.31 12.60
C GLU A 128 -3.43 2.87 14.00
N TYR A 129 -2.25 2.25 14.12
CA TYR A 129 -1.62 2.11 15.42
C TYR A 129 -1.10 3.49 15.81
N PHE A 130 -1.86 4.23 16.62
CA PHE A 130 -1.34 5.44 17.29
C PHE A 130 -0.11 5.01 18.09
N SER A 131 1.08 5.35 17.61
CA SER A 131 2.31 5.23 18.39
C SER A 131 2.22 6.26 19.52
N THR A 132 1.72 5.80 20.67
CA THR A 132 1.85 6.53 21.92
C THR A 132 3.33 6.51 22.30
N LEU A 133 4.00 7.62 22.00
CA LEU A 133 5.29 8.14 22.53
C LEU A 133 6.12 8.64 21.35
N HIS A 134 5.96 9.92 21.01
CA HIS A 134 6.97 10.95 21.25
C HIS A 134 6.29 12.33 21.15
N SER A 135 6.27 13.01 22.31
CA SER A 135 6.02 14.44 22.54
C SER A 135 4.72 15.09 22.05
N THR A 136 3.79 15.24 23.01
CA THR A 136 3.05 16.50 23.26
C THR A 136 2.56 17.30 22.05
N SER A 137 1.53 16.81 21.35
CA SER A 137 0.52 17.69 20.75
C SER A 137 -0.77 16.92 20.42
N CYS A 138 -1.33 16.21 21.41
CA CYS A 138 -2.76 15.93 21.37
C CYS A 138 -3.49 17.24 21.70
N LEU A 139 -3.64 18.09 20.69
CA LEU A 139 -4.50 19.26 20.76
C LEU A 139 -5.27 19.35 19.44
N PHE A 140 -6.24 18.45 19.29
CA PHE A 140 -7.44 18.72 18.51
C PHE A 140 -8.66 18.48 19.41
N ARG A 141 -8.93 19.46 20.29
CA ARG A 141 -10.26 19.66 20.84
C ARG A 141 -10.93 20.74 19.98
N GLY A 142 -11.70 20.31 18.97
CA GLY A 142 -12.39 21.24 18.08
C GLY A 142 -13.31 20.52 17.11
N GLY A 143 -14.55 20.28 17.53
CA GLY A 143 -15.55 19.59 16.71
C GLY A 143 -16.94 19.59 17.32
N ASN A 144 -17.47 20.79 17.51
CA ASN A 144 -18.85 21.19 17.84
C ASN A 144 -19.95 20.15 17.53
N LEU A 145 -20.50 19.48 18.55
CA LEU A 145 -21.80 18.80 18.48
C LEU A 145 -22.86 19.79 18.96
N ARG A 146 -23.55 20.39 18.00
CA ARG A 146 -24.79 21.15 18.22
C ARG A 146 -25.94 20.18 18.50
N ARG A 147 -26.36 20.11 19.76
CA ARG A 147 -27.71 20.38 20.30
C ARG A 147 -27.77 19.88 21.74
#